data_AF-A0A974TZE8-F1
#
_entry.id   AF-A0A974TZE8-F1
#
_cell.length_a   1.000
_cell.length_b   1.000
_cell.length_c   1.000
_cell.angle_alpha   90.00
_cell.angle_beta   90.00
_cell.angle_gamma   90.00
#
_symmetry.space_group_name_H-M   'P 1'
#
loop_
_entity.id
_entity.type
_entity.pdbx_description
1 polymer ?
#
loop_
_entity_poly.entity_id
_entity_poly.type
_entity_poly.pdbx_seq_one_letter_code
_entity_poly.pdbx_strand_id
1 'polypeptide(L)'
;MTSRPIVTLKGVAKTYGNFTALDETDLALGEGEFVTLLGPSGCGKTTTLRLIGGFELPDRGTIEIGGEDVTHRAPYRRPVNTVFQDYALFPHMSVSENVGYGLSVKANKVPAGDRSRRVADALAMVGLEKMGDRRPGALSGGQRQRVAMARALVRSPKVLLLDEPLSALDVKLREGMQVELKRLHRELGITFLMVTHDQTEALALSDRIVVMNQGRILQIGSPADLYDEPATPFVADFIGATNLFDATFVGRDGDCDLLRLSDGSEIRRRRRPTCLSFLPGQPIIVGIRPERLQTSAFDTSNKLQARVVETLFQGDRIRMELMSQGNHRPFFADVPRVAYGAAGPSCTDAEAEFHVAPTDVMVFPPERRS
;
A
#
# COMPACT_ATOMS: atom_id res chain seq x y z
N MET A 1 -13.78 1.14 -21.29
CA MET A 1 -12.81 1.20 -22.39
C MET A 1 -11.45 0.84 -21.81
N THR A 2 -10.90 -0.32 -22.12
CA THR A 2 -9.56 -0.72 -21.65
C THR A 2 -8.52 0.14 -22.36
N SER A 3 -8.13 1.23 -21.71
CA SER A 3 -7.00 2.05 -22.16
C SER A 3 -5.74 1.19 -22.24
N ARG A 4 -4.92 1.39 -23.26
CA ARG A 4 -3.65 0.68 -23.45
C ARG A 4 -2.74 0.98 -22.24
N PRO A 5 -2.10 -0.03 -21.62
CA PRO A 5 -1.21 0.22 -20.48
C PRO A 5 -0.09 1.20 -20.82
N ILE A 6 0.20 2.13 -19.90
CA ILE A 6 1.29 3.09 -20.03
C ILE A 6 2.65 2.48 -19.64
N VAL A 7 2.66 1.52 -18.72
CA VAL A 7 3.84 0.73 -18.34
C VAL A 7 3.44 -0.73 -18.39
N THR A 8 4.27 -1.57 -19.00
CA THR A 8 4.11 -3.03 -18.98
C THR A 8 5.44 -3.72 -18.68
N LEU A 9 5.45 -4.56 -17.65
CA LEU A 9 6.47 -5.56 -17.39
C LEU A 9 5.94 -6.89 -17.94
N LYS A 10 6.73 -7.56 -18.79
CA LYS A 10 6.41 -8.90 -19.32
C LYS A 10 7.51 -9.88 -18.95
N GLY A 11 7.20 -10.85 -18.10
CA GLY A 11 8.14 -11.86 -17.60
C GLY A 11 9.43 -11.27 -17.01
N VAL A 12 9.33 -10.12 -16.35
CA VAL A 12 10.53 -9.40 -15.87
C VAL A 12 11.04 -10.05 -14.60
N ALA A 13 12.33 -10.40 -14.57
CA ALA A 13 12.97 -11.02 -13.42
C ALA A 13 14.31 -10.32 -13.10
N LYS A 14 14.69 -10.33 -11.82
CA LYS A 14 15.97 -9.77 -11.36
C LYS A 14 16.56 -10.52 -10.17
N THR A 15 17.85 -10.84 -10.30
CA THR A 15 18.69 -11.49 -9.32
C THR A 15 19.93 -10.65 -9.01
N TYR A 16 20.41 -10.74 -7.78
CA TYR A 16 21.67 -10.15 -7.32
C TYR A 16 22.51 -11.25 -6.67
N GLY A 17 23.49 -11.78 -7.41
CA GLY A 17 24.20 -12.99 -6.99
C GLY A 17 23.22 -14.15 -6.79
N ASN A 18 23.12 -14.67 -5.58
CA ASN A 18 22.22 -15.77 -5.23
C ASN A 18 20.84 -15.32 -4.73
N PHE A 19 20.61 -14.00 -4.61
CA PHE A 19 19.36 -13.45 -4.11
C PHE A 19 18.42 -13.08 -5.27
N THR A 20 17.23 -13.69 -5.31
CA THR A 20 16.19 -13.32 -6.28
C THR A 20 15.40 -12.14 -5.72
N ALA A 21 15.64 -10.95 -6.26
CA ALA A 21 14.96 -9.72 -5.83
C ALA A 21 13.59 -9.55 -6.47
N LEU A 22 13.42 -10.06 -7.69
CA LEU A 22 12.16 -10.07 -8.42
C LEU A 22 12.07 -11.39 -9.21
N ASP A 23 11.06 -12.20 -8.89
CA ASP A 23 10.72 -13.39 -9.66
C ASP A 23 10.04 -12.96 -10.98
N GLU A 24 9.81 -13.89 -11.90
CA GLU A 24 9.17 -13.61 -13.18
C GLU A 24 7.83 -12.88 -12.98
N THR A 25 7.79 -11.61 -13.36
CA THR A 25 6.69 -10.70 -13.02
C THR A 25 6.07 -10.10 -14.28
N ASP A 26 4.76 -10.28 -14.40
CA ASP A 26 3.89 -9.55 -15.32
C ASP A 26 3.13 -8.46 -14.55
N LEU A 27 3.23 -7.21 -15.02
CA LEU A 27 2.54 -6.07 -14.41
C LEU A 27 2.22 -5.04 -15.47
N ALA A 28 0.98 -4.54 -15.48
CA ALA A 28 0.54 -3.48 -16.37
C ALA A 28 -0.06 -2.33 -15.57
N LEU A 29 0.38 -1.10 -15.83
CA LEU A 29 -0.16 0.13 -15.22
C LEU A 29 -1.04 0.86 -16.24
N GLY A 30 -2.20 1.35 -15.81
CA GLY A 30 -3.07 2.18 -16.62
C GLY A 30 -2.53 3.60 -16.76
N GLU A 31 -2.88 4.29 -17.84
CA GLU A 31 -2.57 5.71 -18.00
C GLU A 31 -3.37 6.56 -17.00
N GLY A 32 -2.69 7.46 -16.29
CA GLY A 32 -3.29 8.35 -15.29
C GLY A 32 -3.67 7.65 -13.97
N GLU A 33 -3.18 6.43 -13.76
CA GLU A 33 -3.42 5.66 -12.54
C GLU A 33 -2.40 6.01 -11.45
N PHE A 34 -2.86 6.08 -10.19
CA PHE A 34 -1.98 6.07 -9.03
C PHE A 34 -1.83 4.64 -8.52
N VAL A 35 -0.68 4.03 -8.82
CA VAL A 35 -0.34 2.67 -8.37
C VAL A 35 0.70 2.70 -7.27
N THR A 36 0.51 1.88 -6.24
CA THR A 36 1.50 1.68 -5.18
C THR A 36 2.00 0.25 -5.15
N LEU A 37 3.32 0.06 -5.17
CA LEU A 37 3.97 -1.18 -4.77
C LEU A 37 4.09 -1.18 -3.25
N LEU A 38 3.44 -2.14 -2.60
CA LEU A 38 3.40 -2.28 -1.15
C LEU A 38 3.91 -3.68 -0.76
N GLY A 39 4.65 -3.78 0.34
CA GLY A 39 5.24 -5.05 0.75
C GLY A 39 6.33 -4.87 1.81
N PRO A 40 6.78 -5.95 2.47
CA PRO A 40 7.86 -5.88 3.46
C PRO A 40 9.18 -5.36 2.88
N SER A 41 10.11 -4.99 3.75
CA SER A 41 11.48 -4.67 3.35
C SER A 41 12.11 -5.85 2.58
N GLY A 42 12.77 -5.55 1.46
CA GLY A 42 13.43 -6.57 0.64
C GLY A 42 12.52 -7.38 -0.30
N CYS A 43 11.21 -7.09 -0.40
CA CYS A 43 10.31 -7.87 -1.27
C CYS A 43 10.37 -7.51 -2.78
N GLY A 44 11.27 -6.62 -3.21
CA GLY A 44 11.48 -6.29 -4.62
C GLY A 44 10.86 -4.98 -5.14
N LYS A 45 10.21 -4.17 -4.27
CA LYS A 45 9.56 -2.91 -4.67
C LYS A 45 10.52 -1.90 -5.32
N THR A 46 11.58 -1.54 -4.60
CA THR A 46 12.60 -0.59 -5.08
C THR A 46 13.33 -1.14 -6.31
N THR A 47 13.59 -2.45 -6.36
CA THR A 47 14.14 -3.11 -7.55
C THR A 47 13.22 -2.94 -8.75
N THR A 48 11.92 -3.19 -8.59
CA THR A 48 10.90 -2.99 -9.64
C THR A 48 10.87 -1.54 -10.12
N LEU A 49 10.85 -0.58 -9.20
CA LEU A 49 10.89 0.85 -9.54
C LEU A 49 12.17 1.23 -10.30
N ARG A 50 13.34 0.73 -9.86
CA ARG A 50 14.64 0.99 -10.51
C ARG A 50 14.74 0.35 -11.90
N LEU A 51 14.15 -0.83 -12.09
CA LEU A 51 14.04 -1.49 -13.39
C LEU A 51 13.21 -0.65 -14.35
N ILE A 52 12.08 -0.08 -13.92
CA ILE A 52 11.25 0.83 -14.74
C ILE A 52 12.00 2.15 -15.02
N GLY A 53 12.68 2.71 -14.01
CA GLY A 53 13.51 3.92 -14.16
C GLY A 53 14.78 3.73 -14.99
N GLY A 54 15.19 2.49 -15.23
CA GLY A 54 16.40 2.13 -15.98
C GLY A 54 17.70 2.26 -15.19
N PHE A 55 17.62 2.43 -13.88
CA PHE A 55 18.77 2.42 -12.98
C PHE A 55 19.33 1.01 -12.78
N GLU A 56 18.52 0.00 -13.10
CA GLU A 56 18.88 -1.41 -13.14
C GLU A 56 18.42 -2.01 -14.46
N LEU A 57 19.12 -3.04 -14.93
CA LEU A 57 18.72 -3.84 -16.08
C LEU A 57 18.09 -5.14 -15.61
N PRO A 58 16.97 -5.59 -16.19
CA PRO A 58 16.39 -6.89 -15.87
C PRO A 58 17.30 -8.01 -16.40
N ASP A 59 17.27 -9.15 -15.74
CA ASP A 59 18.00 -10.33 -16.21
C ASP A 59 17.21 -11.05 -17.32
N ARG A 60 15.88 -10.93 -17.30
CA ARG A 60 14.93 -11.49 -18.26
C ARG A 60 13.70 -10.60 -18.41
N GLY A 61 12.95 -10.82 -19.48
CA GLY A 61 11.70 -10.11 -19.76
C GLY A 61 11.89 -8.76 -20.43
N THR A 62 10.79 -8.08 -20.67
CA THR A 62 10.75 -6.79 -21.38
C THR A 62 9.98 -5.74 -20.61
N ILE A 63 10.46 -4.50 -20.68
CA ILE A 63 9.82 -3.32 -20.08
C ILE A 63 9.38 -2.39 -21.20
N GLU A 64 8.08 -2.16 -21.31
CA GLU A 64 7.48 -1.23 -22.26
C GLU A 64 6.93 -0.01 -21.53
N ILE A 65 7.19 1.20 -22.06
CA ILE A 65 6.62 2.45 -21.54
C ILE A 65 6.06 3.26 -22.71
N GLY A 66 4.78 3.62 -22.65
CA GLY A 66 4.08 4.30 -23.73
C GLY A 66 4.00 3.49 -25.02
N GLY A 67 4.02 2.15 -24.90
CA GLY A 67 4.03 1.23 -26.03
C GLY A 67 5.38 1.04 -26.72
N GLU A 68 6.47 1.61 -26.19
CA GLU A 68 7.83 1.41 -26.69
C GLU A 68 8.64 0.53 -25.73
N ASP A 69 9.41 -0.41 -26.26
CA ASP A 69 10.40 -1.16 -25.48
C ASP A 69 11.52 -0.22 -25.01
N VAL A 70 11.69 -0.14 -23.69
CA VAL A 70 12.70 0.66 -23.01
C VAL A 70 13.71 -0.19 -22.23
N THR A 71 13.66 -1.52 -22.33
CA THR A 71 14.42 -2.49 -21.51
C THR A 71 15.90 -2.12 -21.38
N HIS A 72 16.55 -1.81 -22.50
CA HIS A 72 17.98 -1.42 -22.55
C HIS A 72 18.20 0.09 -22.76
N ARG A 73 17.14 0.91 -22.71
CA ARG A 73 17.30 2.36 -22.79
C ARG A 73 17.87 2.91 -21.48
N ALA A 74 18.87 3.77 -21.60
CA ALA A 74 19.45 4.49 -20.47
C ALA A 74 18.40 5.35 -19.74
N PRO A 75 18.52 5.56 -18.41
CA PRO A 75 17.53 6.30 -17.61
C PRO A 75 17.09 7.63 -18.21
N TYR A 76 18.06 8.45 -18.66
CA TYR A 76 17.80 9.79 -19.19
C TYR A 76 17.07 9.82 -20.55
N ARG A 77 16.87 8.67 -21.19
CA ARG A 77 16.10 8.49 -22.44
C ARG A 77 14.73 7.85 -22.21
N ARG A 78 14.39 7.48 -20.98
CA ARG A 78 13.07 6.93 -20.66
C ARG A 78 12.09 8.08 -20.42
N PRO A 79 10.81 7.95 -20.81
CA PRO A 79 9.80 8.99 -20.61
C PRO A 79 9.26 9.02 -19.16
N VAL A 80 10.13 8.80 -18.19
CA VAL A 80 9.82 8.71 -16.76
C VAL A 80 10.77 9.58 -15.96
N ASN A 81 10.28 10.13 -14.85
CA ASN A 81 11.12 10.83 -13.88
C ASN A 81 10.95 10.20 -12.50
N THR A 82 12.02 10.21 -11.70
CA THR A 82 12.04 9.58 -10.37
C THR A 82 12.27 10.61 -9.28
N VAL A 83 11.48 10.52 -8.22
CA VAL A 83 11.72 11.19 -6.93
C VAL A 83 12.28 10.14 -5.98
N PHE A 84 13.55 10.33 -5.59
CA PHE A 84 14.24 9.43 -4.67
C PHE A 84 13.90 9.72 -3.22
N GLN A 85 14.09 8.73 -2.35
CA GLN A 85 13.85 8.79 -0.92
C GLN A 85 14.60 9.94 -0.22
N ASP A 86 15.86 10.19 -0.60
CA ASP A 86 16.70 11.27 -0.06
C ASP A 86 16.44 12.63 -0.74
N TYR A 87 15.47 12.69 -1.66
CA TYR A 87 15.15 13.78 -2.58
C TYR A 87 16.26 14.15 -3.57
N ALA A 88 17.49 13.66 -3.38
CA ALA A 88 18.67 13.92 -4.19
C ALA A 88 18.82 15.39 -4.64
N LEU A 89 18.51 16.36 -3.79
CA LEU A 89 18.64 17.79 -4.11
C LEU A 89 20.11 18.21 -4.12
N PHE A 90 20.52 19.01 -5.10
CA PHE A 90 21.87 19.54 -5.19
C PHE A 90 22.05 20.66 -4.16
N PRO A 91 22.86 20.46 -3.09
CA PRO A 91 22.91 21.39 -1.97
C PRO A 91 23.56 22.73 -2.32
N HIS A 92 24.38 22.76 -3.37
CA HIS A 92 25.08 23.93 -3.87
C HIS A 92 24.24 24.77 -4.85
N MET A 93 23.09 24.26 -5.30
CA MET A 93 22.18 24.94 -6.21
C MET A 93 20.99 25.54 -5.45
N SER A 94 20.44 26.64 -5.95
CA SER A 94 19.17 27.20 -5.50
C SER A 94 17.99 26.26 -5.83
N VAL A 95 16.81 26.56 -5.30
CA VAL A 95 15.57 25.84 -5.62
C VAL A 95 15.26 25.93 -7.11
N SER A 96 15.32 27.13 -7.69
CA SER A 96 15.10 27.34 -9.13
C SER A 96 16.11 26.59 -9.99
N GLU A 97 17.38 26.55 -9.56
CA GLU A 97 18.44 25.81 -10.25
C GLU A 97 18.22 24.29 -10.15
N ASN A 98 17.82 23.79 -8.98
CA ASN A 98 17.47 22.38 -8.79
C ASN A 98 16.33 21.96 -9.72
N VAL A 99 15.23 22.72 -9.75
CA VAL A 99 14.08 22.43 -10.62
C VAL A 99 14.48 22.55 -12.09
N GLY A 100 15.22 23.59 -12.47
CA GLY A 100 15.63 23.85 -13.84
C GLY A 100 16.77 22.96 -14.37
N TYR A 101 17.44 22.18 -13.52
CA TYR A 101 18.63 21.40 -13.90
C TYR A 101 18.34 20.46 -15.06
N GLY A 102 17.21 19.75 -15.03
CA GLY A 102 16.80 18.86 -16.11
C GLY A 102 16.65 19.60 -17.46
N LEU A 103 16.26 20.87 -17.46
CA LEU A 103 16.06 21.64 -18.70
C LEU A 103 17.37 22.21 -19.28
N SER A 104 18.45 22.24 -18.50
CA SER A 104 19.74 22.81 -18.91
C SER A 104 20.70 21.79 -19.54
N VAL A 105 20.48 20.49 -19.29
CA VAL A 105 21.30 19.40 -19.84
C VAL A 105 21.20 19.37 -21.37
N LYS A 106 22.36 19.35 -22.06
CA LYS A 106 22.47 19.47 -23.54
C LYS A 106 21.52 18.55 -24.31
N ALA A 107 21.30 17.32 -23.85
CA ALA A 107 20.40 16.36 -24.49
C ALA A 107 18.92 16.82 -24.55
N ASN A 108 18.53 17.82 -23.74
CA ASN A 108 17.16 18.30 -23.60
C ASN A 108 17.12 19.84 -23.43
N LYS A 109 18.04 20.54 -24.09
CA LYS A 109 18.23 21.99 -23.88
C LYS A 109 17.01 22.77 -24.36
N VAL A 110 16.28 23.38 -23.43
CA VAL A 110 15.20 24.32 -23.71
C VAL A 110 15.78 25.75 -23.82
N PRO A 111 15.26 26.62 -24.71
CA PRO A 111 15.66 28.02 -24.75
C PRO A 111 15.55 28.70 -23.38
N ALA A 112 16.44 29.63 -23.06
CA ALA A 112 16.57 30.18 -21.71
C ALA A 112 15.27 30.86 -21.21
N GLY A 113 14.54 31.56 -22.07
CA GLY A 113 13.25 32.18 -21.72
C GLY A 113 12.17 31.16 -21.35
N ASP A 114 12.07 30.08 -22.13
CA ASP A 114 11.12 28.99 -21.86
C ASP A 114 11.49 28.21 -20.59
N ARG A 115 12.79 28.10 -20.29
CA ARG A 115 13.26 27.45 -19.06
C ARG A 115 12.77 28.18 -17.81
N SER A 116 12.96 29.51 -17.74
CA SER A 116 12.55 30.28 -16.58
C SER A 116 11.04 30.20 -16.34
N ARG A 117 10.24 30.25 -17.41
CA ARG A 117 8.78 30.06 -17.34
C ARG A 117 8.42 28.68 -16.78
N ARG A 118 8.95 27.59 -17.36
CA ARG A 118 8.66 26.22 -16.90
C ARG A 118 9.07 25.99 -15.45
N VAL A 119 10.19 26.57 -15.01
CA VAL A 119 10.61 26.50 -13.60
C VAL A 119 9.62 27.24 -12.70
N ALA A 120 9.19 28.45 -13.09
CA ALA A 120 8.19 29.20 -12.33
C ALA A 120 6.86 28.44 -12.26
N ASP A 121 6.38 27.90 -13.38
CA ASP A 121 5.14 27.09 -13.43
C ASP A 121 5.27 25.85 -12.54
N ALA A 122 6.40 25.14 -12.59
CA ALA A 122 6.64 23.96 -11.75
C ALA A 122 6.70 24.30 -10.25
N LEU A 123 7.26 25.45 -9.88
CA LEU A 123 7.26 25.93 -8.50
C LEU A 123 5.86 26.35 -8.05
N ALA A 124 5.06 26.93 -8.93
CA ALA A 124 3.67 27.29 -8.64
C ALA A 124 2.80 26.05 -8.41
N MET A 125 2.97 25.00 -9.21
CA MET A 125 2.24 23.73 -9.02
C MET A 125 2.43 23.14 -7.61
N VAL A 126 3.59 23.36 -6.98
CA VAL A 126 3.89 22.85 -5.63
C VAL A 126 3.82 23.93 -4.54
N GLY A 127 3.31 25.13 -4.86
CA GLY A 127 3.17 26.25 -3.91
C GLY A 127 4.50 26.78 -3.35
N LEU A 128 5.54 26.85 -4.19
CA LEU A 128 6.89 27.32 -3.83
C LEU A 128 7.35 28.53 -4.67
N GLU A 129 6.43 29.32 -5.22
CA GLU A 129 6.70 30.44 -6.14
C GLU A 129 7.73 31.44 -5.57
N LYS A 130 7.69 31.69 -4.26
CA LYS A 130 8.53 32.67 -3.56
C LYS A 130 9.82 32.08 -2.99
N MET A 131 10.13 30.82 -3.27
CA MET A 131 11.27 30.12 -2.66
C MET A 131 12.42 29.84 -3.62
N GLY A 132 12.34 30.31 -4.87
CA GLY A 132 13.30 30.01 -5.94
C GLY A 132 14.78 30.27 -5.60
N ASP A 133 15.07 31.35 -4.87
CA ASP A 133 16.45 31.76 -4.53
C ASP A 133 17.02 31.05 -3.30
N ARG A 134 16.18 30.32 -2.55
CA ARG A 134 16.64 29.59 -1.36
C ARG A 134 17.50 28.40 -1.76
N ARG A 135 18.36 27.96 -0.84
CA ARG A 135 19.10 26.68 -0.96
C ARG A 135 18.37 25.57 -0.20
N PRO A 136 18.55 24.28 -0.57
CA PRO A 136 17.88 23.15 0.08
C PRO A 136 18.05 23.09 1.61
N GLY A 137 19.20 23.53 2.15
CA GLY A 137 19.45 23.56 3.60
C GLY A 137 18.58 24.54 4.38
N ALA A 138 17.93 25.50 3.71
CA ALA A 138 17.04 26.49 4.32
C ALA A 138 15.55 26.09 4.24
N LEU A 139 15.25 24.85 3.84
CA LEU A 139 13.90 24.35 3.63
C LEU A 139 13.53 23.29 4.68
N SER A 140 12.24 23.24 5.04
CA SER A 140 11.69 22.12 5.81
C SER A 140 11.69 20.81 5.02
N GLY A 141 11.45 19.67 5.68
CA GLY A 141 11.37 18.36 5.02
C GLY A 141 10.33 18.32 3.90
N GLY A 142 9.10 18.76 4.17
CA GLY A 142 8.03 18.83 3.18
C GLY A 142 8.35 19.81 2.03
N GLN A 143 9.03 20.94 2.32
CA GLN A 143 9.46 21.86 1.26
C GLN A 143 10.52 21.21 0.35
N ARG A 144 11.50 20.49 0.90
CA ARG A 144 12.50 19.75 0.07
C ARG A 144 11.82 18.71 -0.82
N GLN A 145 10.85 17.98 -0.30
CA GLN A 145 10.07 17.04 -1.09
C GLN A 145 9.34 17.73 -2.24
N ARG A 146 8.65 18.86 -1.98
CA ARG A 146 7.97 19.64 -3.02
C ARG A 146 8.93 20.17 -4.09
N VAL A 147 10.14 20.57 -3.73
CA VAL A 147 11.19 20.93 -4.71
C VAL A 147 11.56 19.72 -5.57
N ALA A 148 11.71 18.53 -4.98
CA ALA A 148 12.00 17.31 -5.74
C ALA A 148 10.85 16.92 -6.68
N MET A 149 9.60 17.08 -6.23
CA MET A 149 8.40 16.91 -7.07
C MET A 149 8.41 17.89 -8.24
N ALA A 150 8.60 19.20 -7.99
CA ALA A 150 8.69 20.20 -9.04
C ALA A 150 9.79 19.89 -10.06
N ARG A 151 10.97 19.46 -9.59
CA ARG A 151 12.07 19.04 -10.45
C ARG A 151 11.71 17.84 -11.32
N ALA A 152 10.96 16.88 -10.78
CA ALA A 152 10.50 15.74 -11.56
C ALA A 152 9.38 16.12 -12.55
N LEU A 153 8.53 17.08 -12.21
CA LEU A 153 7.39 17.50 -13.04
C LEU A 153 7.74 18.50 -14.13
N VAL A 154 8.83 19.27 -13.99
CA VAL A 154 9.23 20.34 -14.93
C VAL A 154 9.40 19.88 -16.39
N ARG A 155 9.63 18.57 -16.58
CA ARG A 155 9.81 17.93 -17.89
C ARG A 155 8.54 17.28 -18.44
N SER A 156 7.42 17.38 -17.73
CA SER A 156 6.14 16.76 -18.11
C SER A 156 6.28 15.26 -18.44
N PRO A 157 6.75 14.43 -17.47
CA PRO A 157 6.92 13.01 -17.70
C PRO A 157 5.57 12.31 -17.91
N LYS A 158 5.56 11.18 -18.63
CA LYS A 158 4.35 10.34 -18.76
C LYS A 158 4.07 9.55 -17.49
N VAL A 159 5.14 9.17 -16.79
CA VAL A 159 5.08 8.38 -15.55
C VAL A 159 6.02 9.02 -14.52
N LEU A 160 5.50 9.24 -13.33
CA LEU A 160 6.26 9.70 -12.17
C LEU A 160 6.50 8.52 -11.23
N LEU A 161 7.77 8.24 -10.95
CA LEU A 161 8.20 7.18 -10.03
C LEU A 161 8.54 7.81 -8.67
N LEU A 162 7.95 7.33 -7.59
CA LEU A 162 8.14 7.84 -6.24
C LEU A 162 8.70 6.74 -5.33
N ASP A 163 9.94 6.88 -4.88
CA ASP A 163 10.61 5.90 -4.02
C ASP A 163 10.55 6.35 -2.55
N GLU A 164 9.63 5.78 -1.77
CA GLU A 164 9.35 6.12 -0.37
C GLU A 164 9.27 7.63 -0.07
N PRO A 165 8.46 8.39 -0.84
CA PRO A 165 8.52 9.86 -0.86
C PRO A 165 8.14 10.52 0.48
N LEU A 166 7.49 9.79 1.39
CA LEU A 166 6.95 10.28 2.66
C LEU A 166 7.66 9.73 3.90
N SER A 167 8.62 8.81 3.72
CA SER A 167 9.29 8.08 4.80
C SER A 167 10.04 8.98 5.78
N ALA A 168 10.63 10.07 5.31
CA ALA A 168 11.46 10.99 6.11
C ALA A 168 10.67 12.13 6.80
N LEU A 169 9.34 12.11 6.74
CA LEU A 169 8.48 13.17 7.30
C LEU A 169 7.88 12.77 8.64
N ASP A 170 7.66 13.76 9.52
CA ASP A 170 6.81 13.56 10.70
C ASP A 170 5.34 13.39 10.32
N VAL A 171 4.52 12.92 11.26
CA VAL A 171 3.11 12.57 11.05
C VAL A 171 2.29 13.74 10.46
N LYS A 172 2.43 14.95 10.99
CA LYS A 172 1.64 16.11 10.53
C LYS A 172 2.04 16.55 9.13
N LEU A 173 3.34 16.57 8.84
CA LEU A 173 3.83 16.88 7.50
C LEU A 173 3.45 15.79 6.49
N ARG A 174 3.47 14.51 6.91
CA ARG A 174 3.08 13.37 6.09
C ARG A 174 1.63 13.48 5.65
N GLU A 175 0.69 13.68 6.56
CA GLU A 175 -0.74 13.84 6.26
C GLU A 175 -0.98 14.98 5.27
N GLY A 176 -0.38 16.15 5.52
CA GLY A 176 -0.49 17.30 4.62
C GLY A 176 0.06 17.00 3.22
N MET A 177 1.15 16.23 3.12
CA MET A 177 1.71 15.86 1.83
C MET A 177 0.95 14.75 1.12
N GLN A 178 0.28 13.84 1.82
CA GLN A 178 -0.62 12.87 1.20
C GLN A 178 -1.75 13.60 0.44
N VAL A 179 -2.38 14.58 1.08
CA VAL A 179 -3.43 15.40 0.45
C VAL A 179 -2.90 16.12 -0.78
N GLU A 180 -1.71 16.71 -0.68
CA GLU A 180 -1.09 17.44 -1.79
C GLU A 180 -0.69 16.53 -2.95
N LEU A 181 -0.14 15.33 -2.68
CA LEU A 181 0.18 14.36 -3.73
C LEU A 181 -1.07 13.90 -4.48
N LYS A 182 -2.17 13.63 -3.76
CA LYS A 182 -3.45 13.25 -4.36
C LYS A 182 -4.04 14.37 -5.21
N ARG A 183 -3.92 15.61 -4.73
CA ARG A 183 -4.33 16.81 -5.48
C ARG A 183 -3.52 16.96 -6.76
N LEU A 184 -2.19 16.91 -6.68
CA LEU A 184 -1.28 17.00 -7.81
C LEU A 184 -1.56 15.92 -8.85
N HIS A 185 -1.75 14.66 -8.43
CA HIS A 185 -2.11 13.56 -9.32
C HIS A 185 -3.39 13.87 -10.11
N ARG A 186 -4.45 14.31 -9.41
CA ARG A 186 -5.73 14.65 -10.03
C ARG A 186 -5.64 15.84 -10.98
N GLU A 187 -4.85 16.87 -10.66
CA GLU A 187 -4.68 18.05 -11.50
C GLU A 187 -3.85 17.75 -12.76
N LEU A 188 -2.85 16.87 -12.66
CA LEU A 188 -1.93 16.56 -13.76
C LEU A 188 -2.41 15.43 -14.67
N GLY A 189 -3.14 14.46 -14.14
CA GLY A 189 -3.60 13.28 -14.88
C GLY A 189 -2.48 12.38 -15.42
N ILE A 190 -1.25 12.52 -14.91
CA ILE A 190 -0.12 11.67 -15.26
C ILE A 190 -0.09 10.43 -14.35
N THR A 191 0.56 9.36 -14.81
CA THR A 191 0.60 8.09 -14.05
C THR A 191 1.60 8.17 -12.91
N PHE A 192 1.21 7.74 -11.71
CA PHE A 192 2.08 7.68 -10.54
C PHE A 192 2.38 6.22 -10.20
N LEU A 193 3.66 5.87 -10.02
CA LEU A 193 4.07 4.61 -9.41
C LEU A 193 4.83 4.92 -8.12
N MET A 194 4.23 4.63 -6.99
CA MET A 194 4.83 4.83 -5.66
C MET A 194 5.31 3.52 -5.07
N VAL A 195 6.43 3.56 -4.36
CA VAL A 195 6.88 2.50 -3.46
C VAL A 195 6.74 3.02 -2.04
N THR A 196 6.11 2.22 -1.18
CA THR A 196 6.06 2.49 0.26
C THR A 196 6.04 1.17 1.05
N HIS A 197 6.39 1.23 2.32
CA HIS A 197 6.16 0.19 3.29
C HIS A 197 4.99 0.51 4.23
N ASP A 198 4.41 1.71 4.13
CA ASP A 198 3.28 2.17 4.94
C ASP A 198 1.95 1.80 4.27
N GLN A 199 1.15 0.99 4.96
CA GLN A 199 -0.15 0.52 4.49
C GLN A 199 -1.17 1.66 4.38
N THR A 200 -1.13 2.61 5.32
CA THR A 200 -2.04 3.75 5.38
C THR A 200 -1.83 4.66 4.18
N GLU A 201 -0.56 4.89 3.81
CA GLU A 201 -0.21 5.64 2.60
C GLU A 201 -0.77 4.96 1.34
N ALA A 202 -0.56 3.65 1.21
CA ALA A 202 -1.03 2.90 0.05
C ALA A 202 -2.57 2.96 -0.06
N LEU A 203 -3.28 2.72 1.04
CA LEU A 203 -4.75 2.72 1.08
C LEU A 203 -5.35 4.12 0.83
N ALA A 204 -4.70 5.19 1.30
CA ALA A 204 -5.21 6.55 1.17
C ALA A 204 -5.01 7.18 -0.22
N LEU A 205 -3.89 6.85 -0.87
CA LEU A 205 -3.44 7.53 -2.09
C LEU A 205 -3.77 6.80 -3.38
N SER A 206 -3.77 5.46 -3.36
CA SER A 206 -3.72 4.66 -4.59
C SER A 206 -5.09 4.36 -5.15
N ASP A 207 -5.19 4.33 -6.48
CA ASP A 207 -6.30 3.72 -7.19
C ASP A 207 -6.17 2.19 -7.14
N ARG A 208 -4.92 1.69 -7.23
CA ARG A 208 -4.60 0.26 -7.17
C ARG A 208 -3.30 0.02 -6.42
N ILE A 209 -3.25 -1.08 -5.68
CA ILE A 209 -2.09 -1.47 -4.89
C ILE A 209 -1.63 -2.85 -5.38
N VAL A 210 -0.31 -2.99 -5.53
CA VAL A 210 0.37 -4.24 -5.87
C VAL A 210 1.06 -4.72 -4.60
N VAL A 211 0.50 -5.75 -3.97
CA VAL A 211 1.09 -6.35 -2.77
C VAL A 211 2.16 -7.34 -3.18
N MET A 212 3.39 -7.11 -2.73
CA MET A 212 4.56 -7.91 -3.05
C MET A 212 5.13 -8.59 -1.82
N ASN A 213 5.53 -9.85 -1.96
CA ASN A 213 6.29 -10.58 -0.96
C ASN A 213 7.34 -11.47 -1.64
N GLN A 214 8.56 -11.50 -1.10
CA GLN A 214 9.65 -12.35 -1.60
C GLN A 214 9.85 -12.30 -3.14
N GLY A 215 9.81 -11.09 -3.72
CA GLY A 215 10.00 -10.90 -5.16
C GLY A 215 8.80 -11.29 -6.02
N ARG A 216 7.65 -11.63 -5.43
CA ARG A 216 6.42 -12.01 -6.14
C ARG A 216 5.28 -11.06 -5.85
N ILE A 217 4.41 -10.85 -6.83
CA ILE A 217 3.12 -10.20 -6.62
C ILE A 217 2.16 -11.23 -6.02
N LEU A 218 1.61 -10.93 -4.84
CA LEU A 218 0.62 -11.78 -4.18
C LEU A 218 -0.81 -11.42 -4.57
N GLN A 219 -1.10 -10.12 -4.70
CA GLN A 219 -2.41 -9.62 -5.09
C GLN A 219 -2.29 -8.22 -5.67
N ILE A 220 -3.16 -7.92 -6.63
CA ILE A 220 -3.35 -6.57 -7.18
C ILE A 220 -4.84 -6.26 -7.05
N GLY A 221 -5.17 -5.11 -6.48
CA GLY A 221 -6.56 -4.70 -6.30
C GLY A 221 -6.70 -3.25 -5.86
N SER A 222 -7.94 -2.76 -5.82
CA SER A 222 -8.21 -1.48 -5.18
C SER A 222 -7.94 -1.56 -3.68
N PRO A 223 -7.78 -0.42 -2.97
CA PRO A 223 -7.68 -0.41 -1.52
C PRO A 223 -8.81 -1.17 -0.82
N ALA A 224 -10.06 -1.03 -1.32
CA ALA A 224 -11.22 -1.72 -0.77
C ALA A 224 -11.12 -3.24 -1.00
N ASP A 225 -10.77 -3.67 -2.21
CA ASP A 225 -10.66 -5.11 -2.51
C ASP A 225 -9.59 -5.79 -1.66
N LEU A 226 -8.43 -5.14 -1.47
CA LEU A 226 -7.35 -5.70 -0.64
C LEU A 226 -7.71 -5.73 0.85
N TYR A 227 -8.52 -4.78 1.31
CA TYR A 227 -8.94 -4.71 2.69
C TYR A 227 -10.08 -5.70 2.99
N ASP A 228 -11.10 -5.74 2.14
CA ASP A 228 -12.32 -6.52 2.37
C ASP A 228 -12.24 -7.95 1.81
N GLU A 229 -11.45 -8.17 0.74
CA GLU A 229 -11.31 -9.44 0.04
C GLU A 229 -9.83 -9.80 -0.23
N PRO A 230 -8.97 -9.89 0.81
CA PRO A 230 -7.61 -10.36 0.64
C PRO A 230 -7.58 -11.80 0.13
N ALA A 231 -6.63 -12.11 -0.74
CA ALA A 231 -6.51 -13.42 -1.39
C ALA A 231 -5.78 -14.46 -0.50
N THR A 232 -4.96 -14.00 0.43
CA THR A 232 -4.16 -14.87 1.32
C THR A 232 -4.16 -14.34 2.75
N PRO A 233 -3.91 -15.20 3.76
CA PRO A 233 -3.75 -14.76 5.15
C PRO A 233 -2.66 -13.69 5.29
N PHE A 234 -1.55 -13.84 4.56
CA PHE A 234 -0.50 -12.83 4.50
C PHE A 234 -1.02 -11.47 4.04
N VAL A 235 -1.78 -11.39 2.94
CA VAL A 235 -2.31 -10.10 2.47
C VAL A 235 -3.30 -9.53 3.48
N ALA A 236 -4.14 -10.37 4.08
CA ALA A 236 -5.11 -9.97 5.08
C ALA A 236 -4.45 -9.26 6.26
N ASP A 237 -3.44 -9.91 6.86
CA ASP A 237 -2.68 -9.39 8.01
C ASP A 237 -1.77 -8.22 7.64
N PHE A 238 -1.18 -8.26 6.44
CA PHE A 238 -0.25 -7.23 5.99
C PHE A 238 -0.93 -5.94 5.53
N ILE A 239 -2.18 -5.95 5.07
CA ILE A 239 -2.92 -4.73 4.69
C ILE A 239 -3.56 -4.05 5.90
N GLY A 240 -3.93 -4.85 6.90
CA GLY A 240 -4.40 -4.34 8.18
C GLY A 240 -4.48 -5.48 9.18
N ALA A 241 -4.29 -5.18 10.47
CA ALA A 241 -4.29 -6.19 11.51
C ALA A 241 -5.48 -7.16 11.37
N THR A 242 -5.19 -8.46 11.40
CA THR A 242 -6.22 -9.50 11.23
C THR A 242 -5.98 -10.62 12.22
N ASN A 243 -7.01 -10.99 12.98
CA ASN A 243 -6.97 -12.18 13.81
C ASN A 243 -7.16 -13.41 12.93
N LEU A 244 -6.19 -14.33 12.97
CA LEU A 244 -6.22 -15.57 12.19
C LEU A 244 -6.47 -16.75 13.13
N PHE A 245 -7.51 -17.52 12.84
CA PHE A 245 -7.94 -18.68 13.60
C PHE A 245 -7.87 -19.94 12.75
N ASP A 246 -7.30 -21.02 13.29
CA ASP A 246 -7.42 -22.33 12.70
C ASP A 246 -8.87 -22.83 12.82
N ALA A 247 -9.42 -23.34 11.72
CA ALA A 247 -10.80 -23.76 11.65
C ALA A 247 -11.00 -24.93 10.70
N THR A 248 -12.18 -25.54 10.78
CA THR A 248 -12.63 -26.59 9.86
C THR A 248 -13.91 -26.13 9.18
N PHE A 249 -14.01 -26.34 7.86
CA PHE A 249 -15.23 -26.11 7.11
C PHE A 249 -16.26 -27.21 7.45
N VAL A 250 -17.41 -26.85 8.00
CA VAL A 250 -18.44 -27.82 8.43
C VAL A 250 -19.40 -28.11 7.29
N GLY A 251 -19.88 -27.07 6.61
CA GLY A 251 -20.90 -27.20 5.58
C GLY A 251 -21.50 -25.86 5.19
N ARG A 252 -22.71 -25.90 4.64
CA ARG A 252 -23.44 -24.72 4.20
C ARG A 252 -24.82 -24.69 4.83
N ASP A 253 -25.25 -23.50 5.23
CA ASP A 253 -26.57 -23.21 5.76
C ASP A 253 -27.13 -22.01 4.97
N GLY A 254 -27.97 -22.31 3.96
CA GLY A 254 -28.44 -21.33 2.99
C GLY A 254 -27.30 -20.60 2.27
N ASP A 255 -27.25 -19.28 2.43
CA ASP A 255 -26.24 -18.39 1.86
C ASP A 255 -24.97 -18.24 2.72
N CYS A 256 -24.87 -18.99 3.81
CA CYS A 256 -23.75 -18.94 4.73
C CYS A 256 -22.93 -20.22 4.69
N ASP A 257 -21.61 -20.07 4.79
CA ASP A 257 -20.71 -21.16 5.13
C ASP A 257 -20.69 -21.31 6.66
N LEU A 258 -20.75 -22.56 7.15
CA LEU A 258 -20.62 -22.90 8.57
C LEU A 258 -19.20 -23.40 8.85
N LEU A 259 -18.56 -22.79 9.83
CA LEU A 259 -17.15 -22.97 10.17
C LEU A 259 -17.04 -23.31 11.66
N ARG A 260 -16.12 -24.18 12.03
CA ARG A 260 -15.82 -24.50 13.43
C ARG A 260 -14.38 -24.12 13.73
N LEU A 261 -14.17 -23.19 14.66
CA LEU A 261 -12.85 -22.79 15.13
C LEU A 261 -12.22 -23.89 15.99
N SER A 262 -10.91 -23.82 16.20
CA SER A 262 -10.17 -24.76 17.06
C SER A 262 -10.61 -24.74 18.52
N ASP A 263 -11.18 -23.64 19.00
CA ASP A 263 -11.75 -23.50 20.35
C ASP A 263 -13.19 -24.07 20.47
N GLY A 264 -13.73 -24.62 19.38
CA GLY A 264 -15.07 -25.18 19.31
C GLY A 264 -16.18 -24.20 18.92
N SER A 265 -15.88 -22.90 18.82
CA SER A 265 -16.86 -21.87 18.41
C SER A 265 -17.35 -22.11 16.97
N GLU A 266 -18.65 -21.96 16.76
CA GLU A 266 -19.25 -22.03 15.43
C GLU A 266 -19.47 -20.63 14.85
N ILE A 267 -18.90 -20.40 13.67
CA ILE A 267 -18.88 -19.13 12.97
C ILE A 267 -19.53 -19.30 11.61
N ARG A 268 -20.38 -18.34 11.23
CA ARG A 268 -21.00 -18.24 9.91
C ARG A 268 -20.29 -17.20 9.07
N ARG A 269 -20.06 -17.51 7.80
CA ARG A 269 -19.58 -16.54 6.81
C ARG A 269 -20.61 -16.35 5.71
N ARG A 270 -21.04 -15.11 5.44
CA ARG A 270 -21.86 -14.80 4.28
C ARG A 270 -21.08 -15.11 3.00
N ARG A 271 -21.68 -15.83 2.05
CA ARG A 271 -21.04 -16.10 0.76
C ARG A 271 -21.13 -14.88 -0.16
N ARG A 272 -20.05 -14.64 -0.90
CA ARG A 272 -19.93 -13.72 -2.03
C ARG A 272 -19.57 -14.53 -3.28
N PRO A 273 -19.78 -13.99 -4.50
CA PRO A 273 -19.44 -14.69 -5.74
C PRO A 273 -17.97 -15.09 -5.84
N THR A 274 -17.07 -14.34 -5.21
CA THR A 274 -15.61 -14.56 -5.15
C THR A 274 -15.19 -15.65 -4.16
N CYS A 275 -16.11 -16.18 -3.36
CA CYS A 275 -15.76 -17.14 -2.31
C CYS A 275 -15.30 -18.49 -2.85
N LEU A 276 -14.17 -18.96 -2.29
CA LEU A 276 -13.65 -20.29 -2.52
C LEU A 276 -14.65 -21.37 -2.07
N SER A 277 -14.58 -22.52 -2.74
CA SER A 277 -15.34 -23.71 -2.37
C SER A 277 -14.47 -24.67 -1.57
N PHE A 278 -14.99 -25.14 -0.45
CA PHE A 278 -14.33 -26.09 0.45
C PHE A 278 -15.18 -27.35 0.61
N LEU A 279 -14.53 -28.46 0.95
CA LEU A 279 -15.20 -29.71 1.30
C LEU A 279 -15.47 -29.76 2.82
N PRO A 280 -16.57 -30.36 3.27
CA PRO A 280 -16.79 -30.65 4.69
C PRO A 280 -15.60 -31.39 5.32
N GLY A 281 -15.17 -30.94 6.50
CA GLY A 281 -13.99 -31.46 7.19
C GLY A 281 -12.65 -30.89 6.72
N GLN A 282 -12.63 -30.05 5.68
CA GLN A 282 -11.39 -29.45 5.19
C GLN A 282 -10.86 -28.41 6.20
N PRO A 283 -9.55 -28.46 6.58
CA PRO A 283 -8.93 -27.43 7.38
C PRO A 283 -8.86 -26.12 6.59
N ILE A 284 -9.12 -25.01 7.26
CA ILE A 284 -9.17 -23.65 6.70
C ILE A 284 -8.66 -22.65 7.75
N ILE A 285 -8.37 -21.43 7.31
CA ILE A 285 -8.03 -20.32 8.21
C ILE A 285 -9.16 -19.31 8.16
N VAL A 286 -9.64 -18.89 9.32
CA VAL A 286 -10.63 -17.82 9.48
C VAL A 286 -9.93 -16.52 9.85
N GLY A 287 -10.17 -15.46 9.08
CA GLY A 287 -9.69 -14.12 9.38
C GLY A 287 -10.82 -13.24 9.89
N ILE A 288 -10.58 -12.54 11.01
CA ILE A 288 -11.50 -11.52 11.54
C ILE A 288 -10.69 -10.28 11.89
N ARG A 289 -11.08 -9.12 11.36
CA ARG A 289 -10.39 -7.87 11.69
C ARG A 289 -10.75 -7.40 13.12
N PRO A 290 -9.79 -6.92 13.93
CA PRO A 290 -10.03 -6.47 15.30
C PRO A 290 -11.15 -5.44 15.43
N GLU A 291 -11.26 -4.50 14.49
CA GLU A 291 -12.29 -3.46 14.48
C GLU A 291 -13.69 -3.96 14.11
N ARG A 292 -13.81 -5.21 13.65
CA ARG A 292 -15.10 -5.86 13.34
C ARG A 292 -15.62 -6.70 14.51
N LEU A 293 -14.85 -6.85 15.58
CA LEU A 293 -15.31 -7.43 16.84
C LEU A 293 -16.01 -6.36 17.68
N GLN A 294 -17.26 -6.63 18.05
CA GLN A 294 -18.11 -5.73 18.82
C GLN A 294 -18.61 -6.40 20.10
N THR A 295 -18.85 -5.62 21.16
CA THR A 295 -19.40 -6.14 22.42
C THR A 295 -20.93 -6.22 22.41
N SER A 296 -21.59 -5.59 21.44
CA SER A 296 -23.04 -5.68 21.23
C SER A 296 -23.39 -6.80 20.25
N ALA A 297 -24.40 -7.59 20.60
CA ALA A 297 -24.92 -8.63 19.72
C ALA A 297 -25.60 -8.07 18.47
N PHE A 298 -25.49 -8.81 17.37
CA PHE A 298 -26.32 -8.65 16.17
C PHE A 298 -27.35 -9.78 16.11
N ASP A 299 -28.48 -9.55 15.44
CA ASP A 299 -29.55 -10.55 15.23
C ASP A 299 -29.06 -11.88 14.62
N THR A 300 -27.96 -11.86 13.87
CA THR A 300 -27.31 -13.03 13.23
C THR A 300 -25.83 -13.15 13.58
N SER A 301 -25.42 -12.63 14.73
CA SER A 301 -24.01 -12.54 15.13
C SER A 301 -23.35 -13.90 15.40
N ASN A 302 -22.12 -14.02 14.91
CA ASN A 302 -21.18 -15.02 15.38
C ASN A 302 -20.66 -14.60 16.76
N LYS A 303 -20.53 -15.55 17.69
CA LYS A 303 -20.12 -15.28 19.07
C LYS A 303 -18.73 -15.82 19.35
N LEU A 304 -17.93 -15.04 20.07
CA LEU A 304 -16.60 -15.40 20.54
C LEU A 304 -16.50 -15.06 22.02
N GLN A 305 -16.21 -16.07 22.84
CA GLN A 305 -16.00 -15.92 24.28
C GLN A 305 -14.51 -15.80 24.56
N ALA A 306 -14.09 -14.76 25.26
CA ALA A 306 -12.67 -14.57 25.57
C ALA A 306 -12.45 -13.81 26.87
N ARG A 307 -11.28 -14.06 27.48
CA ARG A 307 -10.78 -13.29 28.62
C ARG A 307 -9.95 -12.12 28.11
N VAL A 308 -10.17 -10.94 28.68
CA VAL A 308 -9.36 -9.74 28.43
C VAL A 308 -8.04 -9.87 29.18
N VAL A 309 -6.92 -9.91 28.45
CA VAL A 309 -5.57 -10.01 29.02
C VAL A 309 -4.98 -8.63 29.25
N GLU A 310 -5.09 -7.73 28.27
CA GLU A 310 -4.56 -6.37 28.37
C GLU A 310 -5.41 -5.39 27.57
N THR A 311 -5.39 -4.13 27.98
CA THR A 311 -6.13 -3.04 27.34
C THR A 311 -5.20 -1.86 27.07
N LEU A 312 -5.07 -1.49 25.79
CA LEU A 312 -4.21 -0.43 25.29
C LEU A 312 -5.06 0.75 24.81
N PHE A 313 -4.74 1.95 25.30
CA PHE A 313 -5.42 3.18 24.90
C PHE A 313 -4.78 3.77 23.63
N GLN A 314 -5.57 3.89 22.55
CA GLN A 314 -5.14 4.40 21.25
C GLN A 314 -5.95 5.64 20.82
N GLY A 315 -6.21 6.56 21.76
CA GLY A 315 -6.89 7.82 21.46
C GLY A 315 -8.41 7.69 21.37
N ASP A 316 -8.94 7.52 20.15
CA ASP A 316 -10.37 7.34 19.87
C ASP A 316 -10.82 5.87 19.96
N ARG A 317 -9.85 4.94 20.02
CA ARG A 317 -10.07 3.50 20.16
C ARG A 317 -9.37 2.93 21.38
N ILE A 318 -9.89 1.80 21.84
CA ILE A 318 -9.28 0.94 22.84
C ILE A 318 -9.01 -0.41 22.20
N ARG A 319 -7.75 -0.81 22.17
CA ARG A 319 -7.32 -2.12 21.70
C ARG A 319 -7.26 -3.07 22.89
N MET A 320 -7.95 -4.19 22.79
CA MET A 320 -7.96 -5.24 23.82
C MET A 320 -7.23 -6.46 23.28
N GLU A 321 -6.30 -7.00 24.06
CA GLU A 321 -5.73 -8.33 23.84
C GLU A 321 -6.61 -9.36 24.55
N LEU A 322 -6.99 -10.40 23.81
CA LEU A 322 -8.00 -11.38 24.18
C LEU A 322 -7.43 -12.79 24.09
N MET A 323 -7.85 -13.66 25.00
CA MET A 323 -7.51 -15.09 24.99
C MET A 323 -8.78 -15.93 25.04
N SER A 324 -8.97 -16.83 24.06
CA SER A 324 -10.08 -17.80 24.03
C SER A 324 -9.68 -19.13 24.67
N GLN A 325 -10.63 -19.83 25.30
CA GLN A 325 -10.40 -21.17 25.84
C GLN A 325 -10.22 -22.17 24.69
N GLY A 326 -8.97 -22.54 24.38
CA GLY A 326 -8.64 -23.49 23.30
C GLY A 326 -7.93 -22.88 22.10
N ASN A 327 -7.77 -21.55 22.06
CA ASN A 327 -6.82 -20.92 21.15
C ASN A 327 -5.49 -20.68 21.90
N HIS A 328 -4.38 -21.10 21.29
CA HIS A 328 -3.04 -20.92 21.88
C HIS A 328 -2.42 -19.55 21.57
N ARG A 329 -3.07 -18.73 20.73
CA ARG A 329 -2.59 -17.40 20.35
C ARG A 329 -3.57 -16.33 20.82
N PRO A 330 -3.06 -15.21 21.37
CA PRO A 330 -3.90 -14.06 21.66
C PRO A 330 -4.44 -13.47 20.36
N PHE A 331 -5.60 -12.81 20.45
CA PHE A 331 -6.21 -12.07 19.36
C PHE A 331 -6.68 -10.71 19.86
N PHE A 332 -6.98 -9.78 18.96
CA PHE A 332 -7.24 -8.38 19.32
C PHE A 332 -8.65 -7.94 18.95
N ALA A 333 -9.24 -7.07 19.76
CA ALA A 333 -10.45 -6.32 19.41
C ALA A 333 -10.21 -4.82 19.55
N ASP A 334 -10.65 -4.03 18.55
CA ASP A 334 -10.50 -2.58 18.55
C ASP A 334 -11.87 -1.91 18.70
N VAL A 335 -12.21 -1.51 19.93
CA VAL A 335 -13.53 -0.98 20.27
C VAL A 335 -13.49 0.56 20.30
N PRO A 336 -14.49 1.26 19.73
CA PRO A 336 -14.60 2.72 19.86
C PRO A 336 -14.70 3.14 21.33
N ARG A 337 -13.98 4.21 21.71
CA ARG A 337 -13.97 4.68 23.11
C ARG A 337 -15.36 5.01 23.66
N VAL A 338 -16.26 5.54 22.83
CA VAL A 338 -17.63 5.88 23.24
C VAL A 338 -18.41 4.62 23.66
N ALA A 339 -18.16 3.49 23.02
CA ALA A 339 -18.79 2.21 23.38
C ALA A 339 -18.20 1.61 24.67
N TYR A 340 -16.95 1.92 24.99
CA TYR A 340 -16.30 1.46 26.22
C TYR A 340 -16.85 2.14 27.49
N GLY A 341 -17.25 3.41 27.40
CA GLY A 341 -17.69 4.22 28.55
C GLY A 341 -19.05 3.86 29.15
N ALA A 342 -19.87 3.05 28.48
CA ALA A 342 -21.22 2.70 28.94
C ALA A 342 -21.29 1.38 29.74
N ALA A 343 -20.37 0.42 29.49
CA ALA A 343 -20.32 -0.88 30.17
C ALA A 343 -19.03 -1.70 29.89
N GLY A 344 -17.93 -1.08 29.44
CA GLY A 344 -16.74 -1.83 29.03
C GLY A 344 -16.04 -2.52 30.20
N PRO A 345 -15.44 -3.71 30.00
CA PRO A 345 -14.63 -4.37 31.03
C PRO A 345 -13.42 -3.49 31.33
N SER A 346 -13.51 -2.70 32.40
CA SER A 346 -12.40 -1.91 32.93
C SER A 346 -11.34 -2.76 33.64
N CYS A 347 -11.55 -4.07 33.69
CA CYS A 347 -10.72 -5.02 34.41
C CYS A 347 -10.03 -5.97 33.43
N THR A 348 -8.71 -5.90 33.39
CA THR A 348 -7.86 -7.06 33.11
C THR A 348 -8.44 -8.29 33.83
N ASP A 349 -8.49 -9.43 33.14
CA ASP A 349 -9.05 -10.71 33.58
C ASP A 349 -10.57 -10.86 33.58
N ALA A 350 -11.33 -9.90 33.03
CA ALA A 350 -12.76 -10.11 32.80
C ALA A 350 -13.02 -11.07 31.62
N GLU A 351 -14.02 -11.93 31.75
CA GLU A 351 -14.62 -12.63 30.61
C GLU A 351 -15.54 -11.67 29.85
N ALA A 352 -15.44 -11.69 28.53
CA ALA A 352 -16.21 -10.84 27.63
C ALA A 352 -16.69 -11.62 26.41
N GLU A 353 -17.92 -11.34 25.99
CA GLU A 353 -18.51 -11.84 24.75
C GLU A 353 -18.27 -10.80 23.64
N PHE A 354 -17.74 -11.27 22.51
CA PHE A 354 -17.57 -10.49 21.29
C PHE A 354 -18.39 -11.09 20.17
N HIS A 355 -18.85 -10.21 19.29
CA HIS A 355 -19.71 -10.50 18.16
C HIS A 355 -19.08 -10.04 16.87
N VAL A 356 -19.23 -10.83 15.81
CA VAL A 356 -18.84 -10.44 14.44
C VAL A 356 -19.97 -10.77 13.47
N ALA A 357 -20.20 -9.86 12.52
CA ALA A 357 -21.17 -10.07 11.46
C ALA A 357 -20.66 -11.14 10.48
N PRO A 358 -21.53 -12.04 9.95
CA PRO A 358 -21.11 -13.03 8.96
C PRO A 358 -20.48 -12.44 7.69
N THR A 359 -20.75 -11.17 7.36
CA THR A 359 -20.17 -10.46 6.21
C THR A 359 -18.72 -10.05 6.40
N ASP A 360 -18.25 -10.03 7.65
CA ASP A 360 -16.93 -9.53 8.06
C ASP A 360 -15.95 -10.68 8.39
N VAL A 361 -16.39 -11.92 8.17
CA VAL A 361 -15.58 -13.12 8.31
C VAL A 361 -14.88 -13.41 6.98
N MET A 362 -13.56 -13.56 7.02
CA MET A 362 -12.75 -13.97 5.89
C MET A 362 -12.38 -15.46 6.05
N VAL A 363 -12.25 -16.18 4.93
CA VAL A 363 -11.86 -17.60 4.94
C VAL A 363 -10.80 -17.84 3.88
N PHE A 364 -9.71 -18.45 4.29
CA PHE A 364 -8.57 -18.79 3.45
C PHE A 364 -8.34 -20.29 3.43
N PRO A 365 -7.77 -20.83 2.34
CA PRO A 365 -7.22 -22.17 2.37
C PRO A 365 -6.06 -22.24 3.39
N PRO A 366 -5.75 -23.42 3.93
CA PRO A 366 -4.61 -23.57 4.81
C PRO A 366 -3.34 -23.25 4.04
N GLU A 367 -2.42 -22.50 4.64
CA GLU A 367 -1.14 -22.21 4.00
C GLU A 367 -0.42 -23.52 3.68
N ARG A 368 -0.08 -23.74 2.40
CA ARG A 368 0.89 -24.76 2.06
C ARG A 368 2.22 -24.30 2.63
N ARG A 369 2.68 -24.92 3.71
CA ARG A 369 4.08 -24.79 4.14
C ARG A 369 4.95 -25.30 2.99
N SER A 370 5.46 -24.39 2.18
CA SER A 370 6.48 -24.65 1.14
C SER A 370 7.87 -24.52 1.74
#